data_AF-A0A6C0B6P9-F1
#
_entry.id   AF-A0A6C0B6P9-F1
#
_cell.length_a   1.000
_cell.length_b   1.000
_cell.length_c   1.000
_cell.angle_alpha   90.00
_cell.angle_beta   90.00
_cell.angle_gamma   90.00
#
_symmetry.space_group_name_H-M   'P 1'
#
loop_
_entity.id
_entity.type
_entity.pdbx_description
1 polymer ?
#
loop_
_entity_poly.entity_id
_entity_poly.type
_entity_poly.pdbx_seq_one_letter_code
_entity_poly.pdbx_strand_id
1 'polypeptide(L)'
;MKDFFVHLAHILLFSTFLGYIGIIQSKMPDFLYPIILGTGAFIIGYHIYKSIFKKDAWINYIHIIIVGPLLVYIGLKKNETQRKVFEIILMLAFASLGYHGYYLVNPKD
;
A
#
# COMPACT_ATOMS: atom_id res chain seq x y z
N MET A 1 -6.05 -1.79 -21.50
CA MET A 1 -5.55 -3.09 -20.96
C MET A 1 -4.57 -2.92 -19.81
N LYS A 2 -3.49 -2.14 -19.94
CA LYS A 2 -2.50 -1.99 -18.87
C LYS A 2 -3.09 -1.48 -17.54
N ASP A 3 -3.98 -0.49 -17.61
CA ASP A 3 -4.56 0.11 -16.39
C ASP A 3 -5.57 -0.82 -15.70
N PHE A 4 -6.27 -1.66 -16.45
CA PHE A 4 -7.11 -2.73 -15.91
C PHE A 4 -6.32 -3.66 -14.98
N PHE A 5 -5.15 -4.14 -15.44
CA PHE A 5 -4.30 -5.01 -14.62
C PHE A 5 -3.71 -4.29 -13.40
N VAL A 6 -3.44 -2.98 -13.50
CA VAL A 6 -3.01 -2.18 -12.36
C VAL A 6 -4.11 -2.12 -11.30
N HIS A 7 -5.36 -1.82 -11.70
CA HIS A 7 -6.49 -1.79 -10.78
C HIS A 7 -6.76 -3.17 -10.17
N LEU A 8 -6.73 -4.22 -10.97
CA LEU A 8 -6.93 -5.58 -10.48
C LEU A 8 -5.85 -6.01 -9.48
N ALA A 9 -4.57 -5.68 -9.73
CA ALA A 9 -3.49 -5.95 -8.80
C ALA A 9 -3.67 -5.20 -7.47
N HIS A 10 -4.12 -3.94 -7.50
CA HIS A 10 -4.39 -3.20 -6.27
C HIS A 10 -5.57 -3.74 -5.49
N ILE A 11 -6.61 -4.23 -6.14
CA ILE A 11 -7.76 -4.84 -5.46
C ILE A 11 -7.34 -6.16 -4.82
N LEU A 12 -6.74 -7.07 -5.60
CA LEU A 12 -6.52 -8.45 -5.17
C LEU A 12 -5.27 -8.64 -4.30
N LEU A 13 -4.22 -7.86 -4.52
CA LEU A 13 -2.94 -8.01 -3.82
C LEU A 13 -2.70 -6.90 -2.81
N PHE A 14 -2.71 -5.63 -3.24
CA PHE A 14 -2.28 -4.55 -2.35
C PHE A 14 -3.34 -4.21 -1.29
N SER A 15 -4.61 -4.12 -1.65
CA SER A 15 -5.70 -3.82 -0.71
C SER A 15 -5.89 -4.95 0.29
N THR A 16 -5.81 -6.21 -0.15
CA THR A 16 -5.92 -7.38 0.73
C THR A 16 -4.71 -7.48 1.67
N PHE A 17 -3.50 -7.22 1.18
CA PHE A 17 -2.28 -7.20 2.01
C PHE A 17 -2.34 -6.10 3.07
N LEU A 18 -2.68 -4.87 2.69
CA LEU A 18 -2.88 -3.77 3.64
C LEU A 18 -4.02 -4.09 4.62
N GLY A 19 -5.13 -4.65 4.13
CA GLY A 19 -6.25 -5.07 4.97
C GLY A 19 -5.85 -6.11 6.01
N TYR A 20 -5.09 -7.14 5.61
CA TYR A 20 -4.55 -8.14 6.52
C TYR A 20 -3.69 -7.50 7.62
N ILE A 21 -2.75 -6.62 7.25
CA ILE A 21 -1.90 -5.91 8.21
C ILE A 21 -2.74 -5.10 9.20
N GLY A 22 -3.73 -4.36 8.70
CA GLY A 22 -4.61 -3.52 9.52
C GLY A 22 -5.54 -4.30 10.45
N ILE A 23 -5.98 -5.49 10.05
CA ILE A 23 -6.88 -6.36 10.84
C ILE A 23 -6.10 -7.15 11.90
N ILE A 24 -4.96 -7.74 11.51
CA ILE A 24 -4.19 -8.64 12.38
C ILE A 24 -3.26 -7.86 13.33
N GLN A 25 -2.77 -6.69 12.91
CA GLN A 25 -2.02 -5.74 13.76
C GLN A 25 -0.78 -6.37 14.40
N SER A 26 -0.56 -6.16 15.70
CA SER A 26 0.58 -6.70 16.46
C SER A 26 0.53 -8.21 16.68
N LYS A 27 -0.51 -8.91 16.23
CA LYS A 27 -0.64 -10.37 16.31
C LYS A 27 -0.11 -11.08 15.05
N MET A 28 0.48 -10.35 14.11
CA MET A 28 1.04 -10.94 12.88
C MET A 28 2.24 -11.84 13.21
N PRO A 29 2.44 -12.95 12.46
CA PRO A 29 3.65 -13.76 12.57
C PRO A 29 4.92 -12.94 12.29
N ASP A 30 5.99 -13.19 13.05
CA ASP A 30 7.22 -12.40 13.01
C ASP A 30 7.90 -12.34 11.64
N PHE A 31 7.77 -13.40 10.83
CA PHE A 31 8.35 -13.46 9.49
C PHE A 31 7.71 -12.46 8.50
N LEU A 32 6.51 -11.94 8.80
CA LEU A 32 5.86 -10.94 7.94
C LEU A 32 6.49 -9.56 8.07
N TYR A 33 7.06 -9.19 9.22
CA TYR A 33 7.68 -7.87 9.40
C TYR A 33 8.80 -7.54 8.40
N PRO A 34 9.78 -8.43 8.12
CA PRO A 34 10.77 -8.16 7.08
C PRO A 34 10.15 -8.10 5.67
N ILE A 35 9.07 -8.84 5.39
CA ILE A 35 8.34 -8.76 4.12
C ILE A 35 7.64 -7.40 3.98
N ILE A 36 7.00 -6.92 5.05
CA ILE A 36 6.37 -5.60 5.13
C ILE A 36 7.41 -4.49 4.95
N LEU A 37 8.57 -4.62 5.63
CA LEU A 37 9.69 -3.68 5.50
C LEU A 37 10.20 -3.60 4.06
N GLY A 38 10.49 -4.76 3.45
CA GLY A 38 10.97 -4.85 2.08
C GLY A 38 9.94 -4.29 1.08
N THR A 39 8.65 -4.58 1.30
CA THR A 39 7.55 -4.05 0.47
C THR A 39 7.46 -2.53 0.59
N GLY A 40 7.54 -1.97 1.79
CA GLY A 40 7.56 -0.53 2.01
C GLY A 40 8.72 0.16 1.30
N ALA A 41 9.94 -0.37 1.44
CA ALA A 41 11.12 0.16 0.77
C ALA A 41 11.02 0.08 -0.76
N PHE A 42 10.54 -1.05 -1.29
CA PHE A 42 10.31 -1.24 -2.71
C PHE A 42 9.28 -0.25 -3.27
N ILE A 43 8.14 -0.07 -2.60
CA ILE A 43 7.09 0.88 -3.01
C ILE A 43 7.66 2.29 -3.09
N ILE A 44 8.42 2.74 -2.09
CA ILE A 44 9.05 4.07 -2.10
C ILE A 44 9.96 4.20 -3.34
N GLY A 45 10.90 3.28 -3.53
CA GLY A 45 11.84 3.35 -4.66
C GLY A 45 11.17 3.29 -6.02
N TYR A 46 10.21 2.37 -6.20
CA TYR A 46 9.45 2.22 -7.44
C TYR A 46 8.66 3.48 -7.80
N HIS A 47 7.98 4.09 -6.81
CA HIS A 47 7.18 5.28 -7.05
C HIS A 47 8.03 6.56 -7.19
N ILE A 48 9.19 6.67 -6.53
CA ILE A 48 10.17 7.75 -6.80
C ILE A 48 10.60 7.70 -8.27
N TYR A 49 11.01 6.53 -8.75
CA TYR A 49 11.38 6.34 -10.16
C TYR A 49 10.21 6.75 -11.07
N LYS A 50 8.99 6.27 -10.78
CA LYS A 50 7.82 6.58 -11.60
C LYS A 50 7.47 8.08 -11.60
N SER A 51 7.63 8.78 -10.47
CA SER A 51 7.40 10.23 -10.38
C SER A 51 8.39 11.06 -11.19
N ILE A 52 9.65 10.64 -11.26
CA ILE A 52 10.69 11.36 -12.02
C ILE A 52 10.50 11.16 -13.53
N PHE A 53 10.14 9.95 -13.95
CA PHE A 53 10.18 9.57 -15.37
C PHE A 53 8.80 9.45 -16.05
N LYS A 54 7.67 9.64 -15.33
CA LYS A 54 6.30 9.59 -15.92
C LYS A 54 5.45 10.78 -15.53
N LYS A 55 4.56 11.21 -16.44
CA LYS A 55 3.79 12.47 -16.39
C LYS A 55 2.70 12.55 -15.31
N ASP A 56 2.44 11.51 -14.52
CA ASP A 56 1.34 11.52 -13.55
C ASP A 56 1.85 11.19 -12.13
N ALA A 57 2.08 12.25 -11.36
CA ALA A 57 2.89 12.21 -10.14
C ALA A 57 2.08 12.10 -8.85
N TRP A 58 0.82 12.52 -8.84
CA TRP A 58 0.04 12.66 -7.61
C TRP A 58 -0.14 11.32 -6.86
N ILE A 59 -0.60 10.28 -7.57
CA ILE A 59 -0.80 8.96 -6.95
C ILE A 59 0.54 8.38 -6.46
N ASN A 60 1.64 8.65 -7.16
CA ASN A 60 2.95 8.21 -6.73
C ASN A 60 3.38 8.90 -5.44
N TYR A 61 3.05 10.18 -5.23
CA TYR A 61 3.34 10.87 -3.96
C TYR A 61 2.62 10.26 -2.77
N ILE A 62 1.38 9.79 -2.93
CA ILE A 62 0.67 9.05 -1.87
C ILE A 62 1.47 7.82 -1.44
N HIS A 63 2.05 7.09 -2.39
CA HIS A 63 2.86 5.92 -2.10
C HIS A 63 4.20 6.26 -1.43
N ILE A 64 4.85 7.34 -1.88
CA ILE A 64 6.15 7.79 -1.36
C ILE A 64 6.04 8.38 0.04
N ILE A 65 4.99 9.15 0.31
CA ILE A 65 4.87 9.96 1.55
C ILE A 65 4.04 9.23 2.62
N ILE A 66 3.10 8.38 2.22
CA ILE A 66 2.14 7.76 3.15
C ILE A 66 2.32 6.24 3.17
N VAL A 67 1.98 5.54 2.08
CA VAL A 67 1.87 4.06 2.09
C VAL A 67 3.21 3.40 2.40
N GLY A 68 4.26 3.75 1.65
CA GLY A 68 5.60 3.21 1.82
C GLY A 68 6.18 3.46 3.21
N PRO A 69 6.23 4.73 3.69
CA PRO A 69 6.74 5.05 5.02
C PRO A 69 6.00 4.36 6.16
N LEU A 70 4.68 4.20 6.07
CA LEU A 70 3.92 3.46 7.09
C LEU A 70 4.32 1.98 7.12
N LEU A 71 4.47 1.33 5.96
CA LEU A 71 4.94 -0.06 5.90
C LEU A 71 6.36 -0.19 6.43
N VAL A 72 7.27 0.71 6.05
CA VAL A 72 8.64 0.72 6.61
C VAL A 72 8.61 0.88 8.13
N TYR A 73 7.81 1.81 8.64
CA TYR A 73 7.66 2.02 10.08
C TYR A 73 7.16 0.78 10.81
N ILE A 74 6.12 0.11 10.27
CA ILE A 74 5.60 -1.15 10.83
C ILE A 74 6.66 -2.24 10.80
N GLY A 75 7.38 -2.39 9.68
CA GLY A 75 8.44 -3.39 9.56
C GLY A 75 9.59 -3.18 10.55
N LEU A 76 9.94 -1.93 10.86
CA LEU A 76 10.97 -1.58 11.84
C LEU A 76 10.49 -1.73 13.30
N LYS A 77 9.25 -1.32 13.60
CA LYS A 77 8.68 -1.35 14.96
C LYS A 77 8.03 -2.68 15.33
N LYS A 78 7.72 -3.53 14.36
CA LYS A 78 7.19 -4.88 14.56
C LYS A 78 5.95 -4.90 15.46
N ASN A 79 5.98 -5.70 16.53
CA ASN A 79 4.92 -5.83 17.52
C ASN A 79 4.78 -4.62 18.45
N GLU A 80 5.76 -3.70 18.47
CA GLU A 80 5.69 -2.43 19.22
C GLU A 80 4.96 -1.32 18.46
N THR A 81 4.55 -1.56 17.21
CA THR A 81 3.78 -0.58 16.43
C THR A 81 2.50 -0.20 17.17
N GLN A 82 2.26 1.11 17.31
CA GLN A 82 1.04 1.63 17.91
C GLN A 82 -0.19 1.26 17.08
N ARG A 83 -1.28 0.87 17.77
CA ARG A 83 -2.56 0.48 17.15
C ARG A 83 -3.05 1.45 16.07
N LYS A 84 -2.94 2.76 16.32
CA LYS A 84 -3.38 3.81 15.37
C LYS A 84 -2.72 3.71 14.00
N VAL A 85 -1.47 3.23 13.94
CA VAL A 85 -0.74 3.05 12.67
C VAL A 85 -1.35 1.91 11.84
N PHE A 86 -1.76 0.82 12.49
CA PHE A 86 -2.48 -0.26 11.82
C PHE A 86 -3.88 0.19 11.35
N GLU A 87 -4.57 1.01 12.16
CA GLU A 87 -5.87 1.56 11.77
C GLU A 87 -5.76 2.49 10.55
N ILE A 88 -4.69 3.30 10.44
CA ILE A 88 -4.42 4.09 9.24
C ILE A 88 -4.17 3.18 8.03
N ILE A 89 -3.39 2.10 8.18
CA ILE A 89 -3.19 1.12 7.10
C ILE A 89 -4.52 0.48 6.68
N LEU A 90 -5.41 0.17 7.63
CA LEU A 90 -6.73 -0.38 7.32
C LEU A 90 -7.59 0.62 6.54
N MET A 91 -7.56 1.90 6.91
CA MET A 91 -8.24 2.96 6.16
C MET A 91 -7.69 3.07 4.73
N LEU A 92 -6.36 2.98 4.56
CA LEU A 92 -5.72 3.00 3.24
C LEU A 92 -6.07 1.76 2.41
N ALA A 93 -6.27 0.59 3.04
CA ALA A 93 -6.75 -0.60 2.36
C ALA A 93 -8.13 -0.37 1.74
N PHE A 94 -9.08 0.19 2.50
CA PHE A 94 -10.40 0.54 1.99
C PHE A 94 -10.36 1.65 0.94
N ALA A 95 -9.50 2.66 1.12
CA ALA A 95 -9.33 3.72 0.13
C ALA A 95 -8.77 3.16 -1.20
N SER A 96 -7.79 2.26 -1.14
CA SER A 96 -7.24 1.58 -2.31
C SER A 96 -8.30 0.72 -2.99
N LEU A 97 -9.02 -0.10 -2.22
CA LEU A 97 -10.09 -0.96 -2.73
C LEU A 97 -11.20 -0.14 -3.41
N GLY A 98 -11.67 0.94 -2.77
CA GLY A 98 -12.71 1.81 -3.32
C GLY A 98 -12.25 2.54 -4.58
N TYR A 99 -11.07 3.17 -4.54
CA TYR A 99 -10.52 3.90 -5.69
C TYR A 99 -10.35 2.97 -6.90
N HIS A 100 -9.70 1.81 -6.71
CA HIS A 100 -9.44 0.89 -7.80
C HIS A 100 -10.69 0.12 -8.22
N GLY A 101 -11.59 -0.21 -7.30
CA GLY A 101 -12.89 -0.80 -7.62
C GLY A 101 -13.73 0.12 -8.52
N TYR A 102 -13.78 1.42 -8.20
CA TYR A 102 -14.46 2.42 -9.02
C TYR A 102 -13.91 2.47 -10.44
N TYR A 103 -12.58 2.60 -10.61
CA TYR A 103 -11.95 2.71 -11.94
C TYR A 103 -11.83 1.37 -12.70
N LEU A 104 -12.00 0.24 -12.02
CA LEU A 104 -12.15 -1.05 -12.70
C LEU A 104 -13.48 -1.11 -13.47
N VAL A 105 -14.55 -0.55 -12.88
CA VAL A 105 -15.89 -0.51 -13.49
C VAL A 105 -16.10 0.72 -14.38
N ASN A 106 -15.40 1.82 -14.07
CA ASN A 106 -15.43 3.07 -14.83
C ASN A 106 -14.01 3.43 -15.30
N PRO A 107 -13.46 2.73 -16.30
CA PRO A 107 -12.13 3.02 -16.81
C PRO A 107 -12.04 4.48 -17.26
N LYS A 108 -10.90 5.13 -17.01
CA LYS A 108 -10.61 6.40 -17.67
C LYS A 108 -10.27 6.11 -19.13
N ASP A 109 -10.86 6.89 -20.03
CA ASP A 109 -10.55 6.89 -21.47
C ASP A 109 -9.08 7.30 -21.74
#